data_AF-A0A4U9V3G6-F1
#
_entry.id   AF-A0A4U9V3G6-F1
#
_cell.length_a   1.000
_cell.length_b   1.000
_cell.length_c   1.000
_cell.angle_alpha   90.00
_cell.angle_beta   90.00
_cell.angle_gamma   90.00
#
_symmetry.space_group_name_H-M   'P 1'
#
loop_
_entity.id
_entity.type
_entity.pdbx_description
1 polymer ?
#
loop_
_entity_poly.entity_id
_entity_poly.type
_entity_poly.pdbx_seq_one_letter_code
_entity_poly.pdbx_strand_id
1 'polypeptide(L)'
;MTEQGEMIRFKFGLPEVTISSLALYAGAVLEANLLPPPEPKPEWRTLMDELSETSCNMYRGYVRENPEFVPYFRAATPEQELGKLPLGSRPAQTPPERRC
;
A
#
# COMPACT_ATOMS: atom_id res chain seq x y z
N MET A 1 9.30 8.05 -6.23
CA MET A 1 8.62 7.85 -4.93
C MET A 1 7.36 8.68 -4.93
N THR A 2 6.20 8.08 -4.64
CA THR A 2 4.96 8.82 -4.43
C THR A 2 4.79 9.06 -2.94
N GLU A 3 4.73 10.31 -2.52
CA GLU A 3 4.49 10.65 -1.12
C GLU A 3 2.98 10.70 -0.86
N GLN A 4 2.53 9.95 0.15
CA GLN A 4 1.12 9.97 0.55
C GLN A 4 0.79 11.31 1.22
N GLY A 5 -0.36 11.89 0.88
CA GLY A 5 -0.75 13.24 1.35
C GLY A 5 -0.79 13.37 2.87
N GLU A 6 -1.21 12.32 3.57
CA GLU A 6 -1.21 12.26 5.04
C GLU A 6 0.19 12.32 5.67
N MET A 7 1.21 11.91 4.92
CA MET A 7 2.61 11.89 5.38
C MET A 7 3.34 13.21 5.12
N ILE A 8 2.79 14.10 4.28
CA ILE A 8 3.47 15.34 3.88
C ILE A 8 3.81 16.22 5.08
N ARG A 9 2.89 16.36 6.04
CA ARG A 9 3.16 17.15 7.26
C ARG A 9 4.34 16.59 8.06
N PHE A 10 4.49 15.28 8.10
CA PHE A 10 5.54 14.62 8.88
C PHE A 10 6.90 14.60 8.18
N LYS A 11 6.93 14.63 6.85
CA LYS A 11 8.18 14.62 6.08
C LYS A 11 8.64 16.01 5.64
N PHE A 12 7.71 16.93 5.43
CA PHE A 12 7.96 18.22 4.82
C PHE A 12 7.31 19.42 5.54
N GLY A 13 6.69 19.20 6.71
CA GLY A 13 5.98 20.25 7.43
C GLY A 13 6.87 21.34 8.03
N LEU A 14 8.16 21.07 8.22
CA LEU A 14 9.16 22.02 8.75
C LEU A 14 10.45 21.94 7.93
N PRO A 15 11.19 23.05 7.74
CA PRO A 15 12.42 23.06 6.95
C PRO A 15 13.47 22.04 7.42
N GLU A 16 13.66 21.89 8.73
CA GLU A 16 14.63 20.93 9.31
C GLU A 16 14.27 19.47 9.00
N VAL A 17 12.97 19.16 9.05
CA VAL A 17 12.44 17.81 8.77
C VAL A 17 12.53 17.49 7.28
N THR A 18 12.30 18.48 6.42
CA THR A 18 12.51 18.38 4.97
C THR A 18 13.96 18.07 4.63
N ILE A 19 14.91 18.82 5.21
CA ILE A 19 16.34 18.60 4.98
C ILE A 19 16.73 17.19 5.41
N SER A 20 16.26 16.75 6.58
CA SER A 20 16.52 15.40 7.10
C SER A 20 15.96 14.30 6.19
N SER A 21 14.72 14.46 5.71
CA SER A 21 14.07 13.50 4.80
C SER A 21 14.80 13.40 3.46
N LEU A 22 15.19 14.53 2.89
CA LEU A 22 15.94 14.57 1.62
C LEU A 22 17.37 14.03 1.78
N ALA A 23 18.04 14.32 2.89
CA ALA A 23 19.35 13.78 3.19
C ALA A 23 19.31 12.25 3.30
N LEU A 24 18.27 11.69 3.95
CA LEU A 24 18.07 10.24 4.04
C LEU A 24 17.88 9.61 2.65
N TYR A 25 17.09 10.24 1.78
CA TYR A 25 16.90 9.76 0.41
C TYR A 25 18.19 9.82 -0.41
N ALA A 26 18.92 10.93 -0.35
CA ALA A 26 20.19 11.07 -1.05
C ALA A 26 21.22 10.04 -0.57
N GLY A 27 21.35 9.86 0.74
CA GLY A 27 22.24 8.86 1.33
C GLY A 27 21.88 7.44 0.89
N ALA A 28 20.61 7.06 0.99
CA ALA A 28 20.14 5.73 0.60
C ALA A 28 20.36 5.44 -0.89
N VAL A 29 20.16 6.43 -1.77
CA VAL A 29 20.42 6.27 -3.21
C VAL A 29 21.91 6.11 -3.50
N LEU A 30 22.76 6.91 -2.85
CA LEU A 30 24.21 6.78 -3.00
C LEU A 30 24.70 5.42 -2.50
N GLU A 31 24.24 4.99 -1.33
CA GLU A 31 24.58 3.68 -0.76
C GLU A 31 24.10 2.53 -1.66
N ALA A 32 22.85 2.55 -2.12
CA ALA A 32 22.32 1.50 -2.99
C ALA A 32 23.07 1.40 -4.34
N ASN A 33 23.60 2.52 -4.86
CA ASN A 33 24.39 2.53 -6.09
C ASN A 33 25.82 2.02 -5.89
N LEU A 34 26.43 2.30 -4.74
CA LEU A 34 27.83 1.95 -4.45
C LEU A 34 27.97 0.57 -3.80
N LEU A 35 27.01 0.19 -2.98
CA LEU A 35 26.98 -1.02 -2.17
C LEU A 35 25.65 -1.76 -2.44
N PRO A 36 25.51 -2.38 -3.63
CA PRO A 36 24.29 -3.12 -3.95
C PRO A 36 24.09 -4.26 -2.94
N PRO A 37 22.83 -4.54 -2.55
CA PRO A 37 22.55 -5.65 -1.65
C PRO A 37 22.95 -6.99 -2.28
N PRO A 38 23.30 -8.00 -1.47
CA PRO A 38 23.65 -9.32 -1.98
C PRO A 38 22.45 -9.96 -2.69
N GLU A 39 22.73 -10.79 -3.69
CA GLU A 39 21.69 -11.56 -4.35
C GLU A 39 21.03 -12.55 -3.36
N PRO A 40 19.70 -12.67 -3.36
CA PRO A 40 19.01 -13.60 -2.48
C PRO A 40 19.32 -15.04 -2.88
N LYS A 41 19.54 -15.89 -1.87
CA LYS A 41 19.80 -17.32 -2.07
C LYS A 41 18.61 -18.00 -2.79
N PRO A 42 18.86 -19.02 -3.62
CA PRO A 42 17.79 -19.74 -4.33
C PRO A 42 16.69 -20.26 -3.39
N GLU A 43 17.09 -20.81 -2.22
CA GLU A 43 16.16 -21.32 -1.20
C GLU A 43 15.19 -20.23 -0.68
N TRP A 44 15.66 -18.99 -0.53
CA TRP A 44 14.82 -17.87 -0.10
C TRP A 44 13.82 -17.47 -1.18
N ARG A 45 14.21 -17.56 -2.45
CA ARG A 45 13.30 -17.29 -3.57
C ARG A 45 12.17 -18.31 -3.59
N THR A 46 12.50 -19.60 -3.51
CA THR A 46 11.50 -20.67 -3.47
C THR A 46 10.54 -20.53 -2.29
N LEU A 47 11.06 -20.18 -1.11
CA LEU A 47 10.22 -19.93 0.06
C LEU A 47 9.32 -18.69 -0.10
N MET A 48 9.83 -17.62 -0.73
CA MET A 48 9.02 -16.44 -1.03
C MET A 48 7.91 -16.73 -2.05
N ASP A 49 8.15 -17.63 -3.01
CA ASP A 49 7.14 -18.07 -3.97
C ASP A 49 6.00 -18.81 -3.27
N GLU A 50 6.32 -19.75 -2.36
CA GLU A 50 5.34 -20.50 -1.57
C GLU A 50 4.53 -19.58 -0.63
N LEU A 51 5.21 -18.64 0.04
CA LEU A 51 4.56 -17.65 0.89
C LEU A 51 3.60 -16.76 0.10
N SER A 52 4.02 -16.31 -1.09
CA SER A 52 3.21 -15.48 -1.98
C SER A 52 1.94 -16.22 -2.41
N GLU A 53 2.06 -17.47 -2.84
CA GLU A 53 0.91 -18.28 -3.25
C GLU A 53 -0.06 -18.51 -2.10
N THR A 54 0.44 -18.97 -0.95
CA THR A 54 -0.38 -19.31 0.20
C THR A 54 -1.10 -18.08 0.77
N SER A 55 -0.40 -16.96 0.93
CA SER A 55 -0.98 -15.72 1.46
C SER A 55 -2.00 -15.12 0.49
N CYS A 56 -1.73 -15.15 -0.81
CA CYS A 56 -2.65 -14.64 -1.83
C CYS A 56 -3.93 -15.47 -1.90
N ASN A 57 -3.81 -16.80 -1.85
CA ASN A 57 -4.96 -17.71 -1.85
C ASN A 57 -5.82 -17.49 -0.61
N MET A 58 -5.21 -17.41 0.58
CA MET A 58 -5.94 -17.13 1.81
C MET A 58 -6.63 -15.74 1.78
N TYR A 59 -5.91 -14.70 1.33
CA TYR A 59 -6.48 -13.35 1.21
C TYR A 59 -7.67 -13.32 0.24
N ARG A 60 -7.56 -13.95 -0.93
CA ARG A 60 -8.64 -14.02 -1.92
C ARG A 60 -9.82 -14.86 -1.44
N GLY A 61 -9.55 -15.94 -0.72
CA GLY A 61 -10.57 -16.77 -0.08
C GLY A 61 -11.51 -15.93 0.80
N TYR A 62 -10.96 -15.02 1.60
CA TYR A 62 -11.78 -14.11 2.41
C TYR A 62 -12.36 -12.95 1.61
N VAL A 63 -11.53 -12.22 0.86
CA VAL A 63 -11.97 -10.93 0.27
C VAL A 63 -12.87 -11.11 -0.96
N ARG A 64 -12.71 -12.20 -1.71
CA ARG A 64 -13.45 -12.44 -2.97
C ARG A 64 -14.41 -13.62 -2.90
N GLU A 65 -13.96 -14.74 -2.35
CA GLU A 65 -14.72 -16.00 -2.44
C GLU A 65 -15.76 -16.14 -1.32
N ASN A 66 -15.51 -15.56 -0.14
CA ASN A 66 -16.44 -15.59 0.97
C ASN A 66 -17.63 -14.63 0.73
N PRO A 67 -18.86 -15.15 0.54
CA PRO A 67 -20.03 -14.31 0.27
C PRO A 67 -20.43 -13.40 1.45
N GLU A 68 -20.03 -13.75 2.67
CA GLU A 68 -20.35 -12.97 3.88
C GLU A 68 -19.37 -11.81 4.13
N PHE A 69 -18.25 -11.76 3.41
CA PHE A 69 -17.22 -10.76 3.63
C PHE A 69 -17.70 -9.34 3.35
N VAL A 70 -18.38 -9.10 2.24
CA VAL A 70 -18.85 -7.75 1.87
C VAL A 70 -19.92 -7.23 2.87
N PRO A 71 -20.95 -8.01 3.25
CA PRO A 71 -21.86 -7.62 4.33
C PRO A 71 -21.13 -7.31 5.65
N TYR A 72 -20.20 -8.17 6.07
CA TYR A 72 -19.42 -7.97 7.28
C TYR A 72 -18.57 -6.70 7.22
N PHE A 73 -17.84 -6.48 6.13
CA PHE A 73 -16.95 -5.33 5.96
C PHE A 73 -17.72 -4.00 6.03
N ARG A 74 -18.91 -3.95 5.42
CA ARG A 74 -19.80 -2.78 5.45
C ARG A 74 -20.40 -2.51 6.83
N ALA A 75 -20.59 -3.54 7.64
CA ALA A 75 -21.12 -3.41 9.01
C ALA A 75 -20.03 -3.07 10.02
N ALA A 76 -18.83 -3.64 9.86
CA ALA A 76 -17.72 -3.51 10.82
C ALA A 76 -16.87 -2.25 10.61
N THR A 77 -16.86 -1.68 9.40
CA THR A 77 -16.03 -0.53 9.06
C THR A 77 -16.87 0.68 8.63
N PRO A 78 -16.42 1.92 8.91
CA PRO A 78 -17.13 3.13 8.50
C PRO A 78 -16.96 3.45 7.00
N GLU A 79 -16.72 2.46 6.13
CA GLU A 79 -16.47 2.67 4.70
C GLU A 79 -17.60 3.44 4.01
N GLN A 80 -18.86 3.10 4.32
CA GLN A 80 -20.02 3.80 3.76
C GLN A 80 -20.10 5.26 4.19
N GLU A 81 -19.70 5.56 5.44
CA GLU A 81 -19.73 6.91 5.97
C GLU A 81 -18.58 7.76 5.41
N LEU A 82 -17.39 7.16 5.24
CA LEU A 82 -16.24 7.81 4.60
C LEU A 82 -16.56 8.23 3.15
N GLY A 83 -17.35 7.44 2.43
CA GLY A 83 -17.79 7.79 1.07
C GLY A 83 -18.83 8.92 1.00
N LYS A 84 -19.58 9.18 2.08
CA LYS A 84 -20.56 10.28 2.16
C LYS A 84 -19.91 11.61 2.57
N LEU A 85 -18.80 11.55 3.30
CA LEU A 85 -18.10 12.73 3.76
C LEU A 85 -17.27 13.37 2.63
N PRO A 86 -17.19 14.71 2.55
CA PRO A 86 -16.38 15.40 1.55
C PRO A 86 -14.88 15.38 1.92
N LEU A 87 -14.29 14.19 2.07
CA LEU A 87 -12.90 13.99 2.49
C LEU A 87 -11.91 13.92 1.31
N GLY A 88 -12.38 13.52 0.13
CA GLY A 88 -11.54 13.33 -1.05
C GLY A 88 -12.22 13.77 -2.34
N SER A 89 -11.41 14.11 -3.34
CA SER A 89 -11.89 14.54 -4.67
C SER A 89 -12.33 13.38 -5.58
N ARG A 90 -12.10 12.13 -5.15
CA ARG A 90 -12.40 10.92 -5.93
C ARG A 90 -13.63 10.20 -5.36
N PRO A 91 -14.51 9.65 -6.22
CA PRO A 91 -15.62 8.83 -5.76
C PRO A 91 -15.11 7.56 -5.07
N ALA A 92 -15.73 7.18 -3.96
CA ALA A 92 -15.33 6.02 -3.14
C ALA A 92 -15.47 4.67 -3.87
N GLN A 93 -16.33 4.61 -4.90
CA GLN A 93 -16.50 3.42 -5.73
C GLN A 93 -16.46 3.82 -7.20
N THR A 94 -15.70 3.07 -8.00
CA THR A 94 -15.78 3.13 -9.45
C THR A 94 -17.04 2.38 -9.91
N PRO A 95 -17.91 2.97 -10.75
CA PRO A 95 -19.08 2.26 -11.26
C PRO A 95 -18.65 0.98 -12.00
N PRO A 96 -19.43 -0.11 -11.95
CA PRO A 96 -19.14 -1.30 -12.74
C PRO A 96 -19.11 -0.93 -14.23
N GLU A 97 -18.07 -1.39 -14.91
CA GLU A 97 -17.80 -1.17 -16.33
C GLU A 97 -19.05 -1.56 -17.14
N ARG A 98 -19.73 -0.56 -17.74
CA ARG A 98 -20.77 -0.82 -18.73
C ARG A 98 -20.07 -1.35 -19.98
N ARG A 99 -19.93 -2.67 -20.08
CA ARG A 99 -19.68 -3.32 -21.37
C ARG A 99 -20.89 -3.02 -22.26
N CYS A 100 -20.69 -2.20 -23.29
CA CYS A 100 -21.53 -2.21 -24.48
C CYS A 100 -21.35 -3.52 -25.23
#